data_AF-V5GWG6-F1
#
_entry.id   AF-V5GWG6-F1
#
_cell.length_a   1.000
_cell.length_b   1.000
_cell.length_c   1.000
_cell.angle_alpha   90.00
_cell.angle_beta   90.00
_cell.angle_gamma   90.00
#
_symmetry.space_group_name_H-M   'P 1'
#
loop_
_entity.id
_entity.type
_entity.pdbx_description
1 polymer ?
#
loop_
_entity_poly.entity_id
_entity_poly.type
_entity_poly.pdbx_seq_one_letter_code
_entity_poly.pdbx_strand_id
1 'polypeptide(L)'
;MKMLLVVTVKQSALCHLKLLRWEQACTDCRRALDMDPNLVKGHFFLGQALLETENYDEAIKHLRIAVDLAKDQKLNFGDAIASQLRTARKKRFSIQEEKRIAQEIELHSYLNKLIENDKEAQINIATDDDTDTETKNNKVQEIEEKCDTYLTELNQLFAKVDDRRRKREVPDYLCGKISFEILQEPVITPSGITYDKKDL
;
A
#
# COMPACT_ATOMS: atom_id res chain seq x y z
N MET A 1 -4.18 11.04 -41.84
CA MET A 1 -2.97 10.31 -41.40
C MET A 1 -2.95 10.04 -39.88
N LYS A 2 -3.14 11.05 -39.00
CA LYS A 2 -3.16 10.88 -37.53
C LYS A 2 -4.15 9.83 -37.01
N MET A 3 -5.39 9.82 -37.52
CA MET A 3 -6.43 8.88 -37.08
C MET A 3 -6.13 7.40 -37.42
N LEU A 4 -5.50 7.14 -38.56
CA LEU A 4 -5.10 5.78 -38.97
C LEU A 4 -3.97 5.25 -38.05
N LEU A 5 -3.04 6.14 -37.69
CA LEU A 5 -1.89 5.81 -36.82
C LEU A 5 -2.33 5.50 -35.39
N VAL A 6 -3.30 6.26 -34.84
CA VAL A 6 -3.87 5.99 -33.51
C VAL A 6 -4.57 4.62 -33.47
N VAL A 7 -5.28 4.26 -34.55
CA VAL A 7 -5.93 2.94 -34.65
C VAL A 7 -4.90 1.81 -34.72
N THR A 8 -3.80 1.98 -35.47
CA THR A 8 -2.75 0.95 -35.57
C THR A 8 -1.98 0.78 -34.26
N VAL A 9 -1.64 1.88 -33.58
CA VAL A 9 -0.91 1.81 -32.29
C VAL A 9 -1.81 1.24 -31.19
N LYS A 10 -3.12 1.52 -31.23
CA LYS A 10 -4.10 0.87 -30.33
C LYS A 10 -4.17 -0.65 -30.56
N GLN A 11 -4.14 -1.12 -31.80
CA GLN A 11 -4.15 -2.54 -32.11
C GLN A 11 -2.83 -3.22 -31.75
N SER A 12 -1.67 -2.58 -31.96
CA SER A 12 -0.39 -3.14 -31.51
C SER A 12 -0.31 -3.20 -29.99
N ALA A 13 -0.72 -2.15 -29.26
CA ALA A 13 -0.78 -2.16 -27.81
C ALA A 13 -1.64 -3.31 -27.26
N LEU A 14 -2.81 -3.56 -27.87
CA LEU A 14 -3.67 -4.67 -27.52
C LEU A 14 -3.01 -6.04 -27.79
N CYS A 15 -2.31 -6.18 -28.93
CA CYS A 15 -1.54 -7.39 -29.24
C CYS A 15 -0.39 -7.60 -28.24
N HIS A 16 0.36 -6.55 -27.89
CA HIS A 16 1.45 -6.63 -26.92
C HIS A 16 0.94 -6.97 -25.51
N LEU A 17 -0.22 -6.46 -25.10
CA LEU A 17 -0.90 -6.87 -23.86
C LEU A 17 -1.27 -8.36 -23.89
N LYS A 18 -1.78 -8.87 -25.01
CA LYS A 18 -2.12 -10.30 -25.17
C LYS A 18 -0.90 -11.21 -25.21
N LEU A 19 0.23 -10.70 -25.69
CA LEU A 19 1.52 -11.38 -25.73
C LEU A 19 2.35 -11.19 -24.45
N LEU A 20 1.79 -10.58 -23.39
CA LEU A 20 2.46 -10.30 -22.10
C LEU A 20 3.74 -9.45 -22.24
N ARG A 21 3.85 -8.65 -23.31
CA ARG A 21 4.99 -7.74 -23.54
C ARG A 21 4.66 -6.36 -22.98
N TRP A 22 4.66 -6.26 -21.65
CA TRP A 22 4.16 -5.08 -20.92
C TRP A 22 4.95 -3.80 -21.16
N GLU A 23 6.28 -3.87 -21.25
CA GLU A 23 7.12 -2.71 -21.52
C GLU A 23 6.84 -2.12 -22.91
N GLN A 24 6.77 -2.98 -23.92
CA GLN A 24 6.44 -2.58 -25.29
C GLN A 24 5.01 -2.00 -25.36
N ALA A 25 4.05 -2.64 -24.68
CA ALA A 25 2.69 -2.12 -24.56
C ALA A 25 2.66 -0.72 -23.91
N CYS A 26 3.48 -0.47 -22.89
CA CYS A 26 3.60 0.85 -22.27
C CYS A 26 4.11 1.88 -23.29
N THR A 27 5.15 1.56 -24.06
CA THR A 27 5.73 2.49 -25.05
C THR A 27 4.74 2.81 -26.17
N ASP A 28 4.00 1.82 -26.66
CA ASP A 28 2.98 2.01 -27.68
C ASP A 28 1.79 2.81 -27.13
N CYS A 29 1.35 2.54 -25.91
CA CYS A 29 0.28 3.33 -25.28
C CYS A 29 0.71 4.78 -25.03
N ARG A 30 1.96 5.04 -24.61
CA ARG A 30 2.48 6.41 -24.45
C ARG A 30 2.50 7.15 -25.79
N ARG A 31 2.98 6.51 -26.86
CA ARG A 31 2.91 7.08 -28.23
C ARG A 31 1.48 7.36 -28.67
N ALA A 32 0.53 6.48 -28.35
CA ALA A 32 -0.88 6.72 -28.67
C ALA A 32 -1.43 7.96 -27.93
N LEU A 33 -1.03 8.14 -26.66
CA LEU A 33 -1.43 9.28 -25.83
C LEU A 33 -0.74 10.59 -26.24
N ASP A 34 0.50 10.53 -26.76
CA ASP A 34 1.18 11.70 -27.33
C ASP A 34 0.42 12.25 -28.57
N MET A 35 -0.26 11.37 -29.30
CA MET A 35 -1.09 11.74 -30.44
C MET A 35 -2.49 12.20 -30.03
N ASP A 36 -3.10 11.49 -29.08
CA ASP A 36 -4.42 11.79 -28.54
C ASP A 36 -4.44 11.60 -27.01
N PRO A 37 -4.24 12.70 -26.25
CA PRO A 37 -4.26 12.66 -24.79
C PRO A 37 -5.63 12.28 -24.19
N ASN A 38 -6.72 12.42 -24.96
CA ASN A 38 -8.07 12.15 -24.48
C ASN A 38 -8.52 10.72 -24.79
N LEU A 39 -7.60 9.86 -25.23
CA LEU A 39 -7.90 8.48 -25.59
C LEU A 39 -8.10 7.59 -24.34
N VAL A 40 -9.36 7.34 -23.97
CA VAL A 40 -9.72 6.49 -22.81
C VAL A 40 -9.04 5.13 -22.83
N LYS A 41 -9.06 4.44 -23.99
CA LYS A 41 -8.44 3.12 -24.14
C LYS A 41 -6.91 3.16 -24.00
N GLY A 42 -6.27 4.25 -24.41
CA GLY A 42 -4.82 4.44 -24.26
C GLY A 42 -4.44 4.51 -22.79
N HIS A 43 -5.17 5.32 -22.01
CA HIS A 43 -4.99 5.39 -20.56
C HIS A 43 -5.31 4.09 -19.83
N PHE A 44 -6.37 3.38 -20.24
CA PHE A 44 -6.73 2.08 -19.68
C PHE A 44 -5.64 1.02 -19.92
N PHE A 45 -5.20 0.86 -21.17
CA PHE A 45 -4.17 -0.12 -21.53
C PHE A 45 -2.80 0.21 -20.93
N LEU A 46 -2.44 1.50 -20.86
CA LEU A 46 -1.24 1.95 -20.16
C LEU A 46 -1.33 1.62 -18.67
N GLY A 47 -2.46 1.91 -18.03
CA GLY A 47 -2.69 1.57 -16.62
C GLY A 47 -2.59 0.08 -16.34
N GLN A 48 -3.12 -0.75 -17.24
CA GLN A 48 -3.01 -2.22 -17.14
C GLN A 48 -1.56 -2.70 -17.28
N ALA A 49 -0.82 -2.22 -18.29
CA ALA A 49 0.58 -2.58 -18.47
C ALA A 49 1.47 -2.11 -17.31
N LEU A 50 1.17 -0.94 -16.73
CA LEU A 50 1.85 -0.42 -15.55
C LEU A 50 1.56 -1.24 -14.29
N LEU A 51 0.35 -1.80 -14.17
CA LEU A 51 -0.01 -2.68 -13.06
C LEU A 51 0.83 -3.97 -13.09
N GLU A 52 1.07 -4.53 -14.27
CA GLU A 52 1.87 -5.75 -14.46
C GLU A 52 3.38 -5.50 -14.39
N THR A 53 3.83 -4.26 -14.64
CA THR A 53 5.23 -3.84 -14.42
C THR A 53 5.47 -3.29 -13.00
N GLU A 54 4.52 -3.51 -12.08
CA GLU A 54 4.58 -3.10 -10.67
C GLU A 54 4.69 -1.59 -10.42
N ASN A 55 4.42 -0.77 -11.43
CA ASN A 55 4.40 0.69 -11.36
C ASN A 55 3.01 1.19 -10.91
N TYR A 56 2.61 0.82 -9.68
CA TYR A 56 1.24 1.01 -9.21
C TYR A 56 0.79 2.48 -9.10
N ASP A 57 1.69 3.40 -8.76
CA ASP A 57 1.34 4.82 -8.63
C ASP A 57 0.99 5.46 -9.97
N GLU A 58 1.75 5.15 -11.03
CA GLU A 58 1.43 5.59 -12.39
C GLU A 58 0.19 4.88 -12.93
N ALA A 59 0.06 3.58 -12.64
CA ALA A 59 -1.12 2.80 -13.03
C ALA A 59 -2.42 3.44 -12.50
N ILE A 60 -2.45 3.78 -11.20
CA ILE A 60 -3.61 4.44 -10.56
C ILE A 60 -3.90 5.80 -11.20
N LYS A 61 -2.87 6.59 -11.52
CA LYS A 61 -3.05 7.91 -12.17
C LYS A 61 -3.73 7.75 -13.54
N HIS A 62 -3.20 6.89 -14.40
CA HIS A 62 -3.77 6.68 -15.74
C HIS A 62 -5.14 6.01 -15.71
N LEU A 63 -5.38 5.04 -14.81
CA LEU A 63 -6.70 4.44 -14.64
C LEU A 63 -7.74 5.46 -14.15
N ARG A 64 -7.35 6.40 -13.27
CA ARG A 64 -8.25 7.48 -12.84
C ARG A 64 -8.61 8.40 -14.00
N ILE A 65 -7.63 8.83 -14.79
CA ILE A 65 -7.86 9.64 -15.99
C ILE A 65 -8.79 8.89 -16.97
N ALA A 66 -8.62 7.58 -17.14
CA ALA A 66 -9.51 6.78 -17.97
C ALA A 66 -10.96 6.78 -17.45
N VAL A 67 -11.19 6.75 -16.14
CA VAL A 67 -12.54 6.87 -15.55
C VAL A 67 -13.13 8.25 -15.83
N ASP A 68 -12.36 9.30 -15.62
CA ASP A 68 -12.83 10.69 -15.78
C ASP A 68 -13.18 10.97 -17.25
N LEU A 69 -12.28 10.60 -18.18
CA LEU A 69 -12.53 10.73 -19.63
C LEU A 69 -13.69 9.84 -20.11
N ALA A 70 -13.88 8.65 -19.53
CA ALA A 70 -15.02 7.80 -19.86
C ALA A 70 -16.34 8.47 -19.46
N LYS A 71 -16.39 9.13 -18.28
CA LYS A 71 -17.55 9.89 -17.82
C LYS A 71 -17.82 11.08 -18.74
N ASP A 72 -16.79 11.86 -19.08
CA ASP A 72 -16.91 13.04 -19.94
C ASP A 72 -17.39 12.68 -21.35
N GLN A 73 -16.87 11.59 -21.93
CA GLN A 73 -17.23 11.10 -23.26
C GLN A 73 -18.51 10.24 -23.26
N LYS A 74 -19.15 10.03 -22.09
CA LYS A 74 -20.32 9.16 -21.90
C LYS A 74 -20.11 7.74 -22.44
N LEU A 75 -18.88 7.24 -22.37
CA LEU A 75 -18.51 5.89 -22.78
C LEU A 75 -18.78 4.91 -21.64
N ASN A 76 -19.51 3.83 -21.93
CA ASN A 76 -19.77 2.79 -20.96
C ASN A 76 -18.67 1.70 -21.00
N PHE A 77 -17.79 1.71 -20.01
CA PHE A 77 -16.78 0.65 -19.80
C PHE A 77 -17.19 -0.37 -18.72
N GLY A 78 -18.42 -0.28 -18.21
CA GLY A 78 -18.89 -1.07 -17.08
C GLY A 78 -17.94 -0.99 -15.89
N ASP A 79 -17.75 -2.11 -15.20
CA ASP A 79 -16.85 -2.22 -14.04
C ASP A 79 -15.39 -2.51 -14.42
N ALA A 80 -15.04 -2.58 -15.71
CA ALA A 80 -13.70 -3.02 -16.12
C ALA A 80 -12.58 -2.09 -15.61
N ILE A 81 -12.73 -0.77 -15.78
CA ILE A 81 -11.74 0.22 -15.33
C ILE A 81 -11.70 0.29 -13.80
N ALA A 82 -12.88 0.28 -13.17
CA ALA A 82 -13.01 0.35 -11.72
C ALA A 82 -12.39 -0.89 -11.02
N SER A 83 -12.60 -2.09 -11.59
CA SER A 83 -11.99 -3.34 -11.11
C SER A 83 -10.46 -3.31 -11.18
N GLN A 84 -9.89 -2.83 -12.28
CA GLN A 84 -8.44 -2.65 -12.41
C GLN A 84 -7.91 -1.62 -11.40
N LEU A 85 -8.64 -0.51 -11.20
CA LEU A 85 -8.28 0.52 -10.22
C LEU A 85 -8.29 -0.02 -8.78
N ARG A 86 -9.29 -0.83 -8.41
CA ARG A 86 -9.35 -1.51 -7.10
C ARG A 86 -8.16 -2.45 -6.93
N THR A 87 -7.84 -3.22 -7.96
CA THR A 87 -6.69 -4.15 -7.95
C THR A 87 -5.36 -3.40 -7.80
N ALA A 88 -5.17 -2.30 -8.55
CA ALA A 88 -3.97 -1.47 -8.45
C ALA A 88 -3.81 -0.84 -7.05
N ARG A 89 -4.90 -0.31 -6.47
CA ARG A 89 -4.90 0.25 -5.10
C ARG A 89 -4.57 -0.82 -4.06
N LYS A 90 -5.14 -2.02 -4.19
CA LYS A 90 -4.87 -3.16 -3.31
C LYS A 90 -3.39 -3.57 -3.37
N LYS A 91 -2.84 -3.75 -4.58
CA LYS A 91 -1.42 -4.10 -4.76
C LYS A 91 -0.50 -3.00 -4.21
N ARG A 92 -0.77 -1.72 -4.52
CA ARG A 92 -0.02 -0.59 -3.95
C ARG A 92 0.00 -0.61 -2.43
N PHE A 93 -1.17 -0.81 -1.81
CA PHE A 93 -1.29 -0.89 -0.36
C PHE A 93 -0.47 -2.06 0.20
N SER A 94 -0.52 -3.25 -0.43
CA SER A 94 0.29 -4.41 -0.02
C SER A 94 1.78 -4.08 -0.01
N ILE A 95 2.30 -3.48 -1.09
CA ILE A 95 3.73 -3.12 -1.18
C ILE A 95 4.13 -2.09 -0.14
N GLN A 96 3.30 -1.06 0.06
CA GLN A 96 3.57 -0.03 1.07
C GLN A 96 3.56 -0.63 2.47
N GLU A 97 2.64 -1.55 2.74
CA GLU A 97 2.54 -2.24 4.03
C GLU A 97 3.71 -3.20 4.26
N GLU A 98 4.11 -3.97 3.26
CA GLU A 98 5.30 -4.83 3.31
C GLU A 98 6.57 -4.02 3.61
N LYS A 99 6.75 -2.87 2.94
CA LYS A 99 7.87 -1.95 3.23
C LYS A 99 7.82 -1.42 4.67
N ARG A 100 6.64 -1.02 5.14
CA ARG A 100 6.45 -0.53 6.51
C ARG A 100 6.80 -1.61 7.54
N ILE A 101 6.33 -2.84 7.32
CA ILE A 101 6.63 -3.99 8.20
C ILE A 101 8.12 -4.31 8.18
N ALA A 102 8.77 -4.29 7.02
CA ALA A 102 10.21 -4.54 6.92
C ALA A 102 11.02 -3.51 7.72
N GLN A 103 10.69 -2.22 7.60
CA GLN A 103 11.32 -1.15 8.38
C GLN A 103 11.07 -1.29 9.89
N GLU A 104 9.86 -1.68 10.29
CA GLU A 104 9.52 -1.91 11.70
C GLU A 104 10.33 -3.10 12.27
N ILE A 105 10.47 -4.21 11.52
CA ILE A 105 11.27 -5.38 11.92
C ILE A 105 12.76 -5.03 12.02
N GLU A 106 13.29 -4.30 11.04
CA GLU A 106 14.68 -3.85 11.04
C GLU A 106 14.98 -2.96 12.25
N LEU A 107 14.11 -1.98 12.52
CA LEU A 107 14.23 -1.11 13.68
C LEU A 107 14.15 -1.90 15.00
N HIS A 108 13.20 -2.83 15.10
CA HIS A 108 13.04 -3.66 16.29
C HIS A 108 14.31 -4.48 16.57
N SER A 109 14.86 -5.14 15.55
CA SER A 109 16.10 -5.92 15.67
C SER A 109 17.30 -5.03 16.03
N TYR A 110 17.40 -3.85 15.42
CA TYR A 110 18.47 -2.89 15.72
C TYR A 110 18.43 -2.42 17.17
N LEU A 111 17.24 -2.08 17.69
CA LEU A 111 17.08 -1.61 19.06
C LEU A 111 17.36 -2.72 20.09
N ASN A 112 16.89 -3.95 19.85
CA ASN A 112 17.22 -5.08 20.73
C ASN A 112 18.74 -5.29 20.82
N LYS A 113 19.42 -5.27 19.66
CA LYS A 113 20.88 -5.41 19.61
C LYS A 113 21.60 -4.27 20.33
N LEU A 114 21.10 -3.04 20.22
CA LEU A 114 21.68 -1.89 20.92
C LEU A 114 21.55 -2.03 22.43
N ILE A 115 20.38 -2.47 22.92
CA ILE A 115 20.13 -2.71 24.35
C ILE A 115 21.03 -3.84 24.88
N GLU A 116 21.15 -4.94 24.14
CA GLU A 116 22.02 -6.07 24.51
C GLU A 116 23.50 -5.64 24.58
N ASN A 117 23.99 -4.92 23.56
CA ASN A 117 25.37 -4.43 23.55
C ASN A 117 25.64 -3.43 24.69
N ASP A 118 24.69 -2.54 24.99
CA ASP A 118 24.81 -1.59 26.09
C ASP A 118 24.82 -2.30 27.44
N LYS A 119 23.98 -3.33 27.61
CA LYS A 119 24.02 -4.22 28.79
C LYS A 119 25.39 -4.87 28.94
N GLU A 120 25.93 -5.50 27.90
CA GLU A 120 27.25 -6.13 27.94
C GLU A 120 28.35 -5.12 28.28
N ALA A 121 28.31 -3.92 27.71
CA ALA A 121 29.26 -2.85 28.02
C ALA A 121 29.19 -2.42 29.49
N GLN A 122 27.98 -2.25 30.04
CA GLN A 122 27.79 -1.89 31.45
C GLN A 122 28.24 -3.00 32.40
N ILE A 123 27.96 -4.28 32.06
CA ILE A 123 28.42 -5.43 32.84
C ILE A 123 29.95 -5.48 32.85
N ASN A 124 30.61 -5.31 31.71
CA ASN A 124 32.07 -5.30 31.61
C ASN A 124 32.69 -4.19 32.49
N ILE A 125 32.12 -2.98 32.46
CA ILE A 125 32.55 -1.87 33.31
C ILE A 125 32.35 -2.19 34.79
N ALA A 126 31.21 -2.80 35.16
CA ALA A 126 30.92 -3.17 36.54
C ALA A 126 31.83 -4.31 37.06
N THR A 127 32.28 -5.21 36.17
CA THR A 127 33.22 -6.29 36.53
C THR A 127 34.65 -5.82 36.71
N ASP A 128 35.08 -4.80 35.96
CA ASP A 128 36.44 -4.22 36.03
C ASP A 128 36.66 -3.31 37.25
N ASP A 129 35.58 -2.90 37.94
CA ASP A 129 35.64 -2.04 39.14
C ASP A 129 36.33 -2.76 40.32
N ASP A 130 37.23 -2.12 41.07
CA ASP A 130 38.10 -2.74 42.10
C ASP A 130 37.37 -3.08 43.44
N THR A 131 36.05 -3.27 43.38
CA THR A 131 35.16 -3.49 44.54
C THR A 131 34.99 -4.98 44.92
N ASP A 132 34.45 -5.26 46.11
CA ASP A 132 34.16 -6.62 46.58
C ASP A 132 33.23 -7.40 45.65
N THR A 133 33.46 -8.71 45.51
CA THR A 133 32.72 -9.60 44.59
C THR A 133 31.21 -9.59 44.80
N GLU A 134 30.76 -9.44 46.05
CA GLU A 134 29.33 -9.34 46.38
C GLU A 134 28.70 -8.04 45.87
N THR A 135 29.46 -6.94 45.90
CA THR A 135 29.02 -5.63 45.36
C THR A 135 28.97 -5.65 43.83
N LYS A 136 29.91 -6.35 43.19
CA LYS A 136 29.89 -6.56 41.73
C LYS A 136 28.65 -7.35 41.28
N ASN A 137 28.35 -8.46 41.95
CA ASN A 137 27.20 -9.29 41.61
C ASN A 137 25.87 -8.53 41.77
N ASN A 138 25.72 -7.73 42.83
CA ASN A 138 24.53 -6.91 43.03
C ASN A 138 24.37 -5.84 41.93
N LYS A 139 25.46 -5.17 41.52
CA LYS A 139 25.42 -4.20 40.41
C LYS A 139 25.06 -4.87 39.07
N VAL A 140 25.64 -6.03 38.78
CA VAL A 140 25.34 -6.79 37.56
C VAL A 140 23.87 -7.21 37.53
N GLN A 141 23.34 -7.72 38.64
CA GLN A 141 21.93 -8.09 38.75
C GLN A 141 21.01 -6.88 38.54
N GLU A 142 21.33 -5.72 39.10
CA GLU A 142 20.55 -4.49 38.89
C GLU A 142 20.56 -4.04 37.42
N ILE A 143 21.70 -4.19 36.72
CA ILE A 143 21.83 -3.89 35.29
C ILE A 143 21.00 -4.86 34.45
N GLU A 144 21.03 -6.16 34.77
CA GLU A 144 20.23 -7.18 34.10
C GLU A 144 18.73 -6.92 34.25
N GLU A 145 18.26 -6.65 35.47
CA GLU A 145 16.86 -6.32 35.76
C GLU A 145 16.40 -5.08 34.97
N LYS A 146 17.22 -4.03 34.94
CA LYS A 146 16.92 -2.82 34.13
C LYS A 146 16.84 -3.15 32.64
N CYS A 147 17.79 -3.90 32.10
CA CYS A 147 17.77 -4.30 30.70
C CYS A 147 16.52 -5.12 30.36
N ASP A 148 16.13 -6.06 31.22
CA ASP A 148 14.93 -6.88 31.05
C ASP A 148 13.66 -6.04 31.06
N THR A 149 13.58 -5.01 31.92
CA THR A 149 12.46 -4.05 31.89
C THR A 149 12.40 -3.29 30.57
N TYR A 150 13.53 -2.78 30.06
CA TYR A 150 13.57 -2.07 28.78
C TYR A 150 13.19 -2.96 27.59
N LEU A 151 13.69 -4.19 27.56
CA LEU A 151 13.31 -5.17 26.52
C LEU A 151 11.81 -5.48 26.59
N THR A 152 11.27 -5.62 27.80
CA THR A 152 9.83 -5.86 27.99
C THR A 152 8.98 -4.70 27.50
N GLU A 153 9.34 -3.45 27.85
CA GLU A 153 8.64 -2.25 27.39
C GLU A 153 8.73 -2.09 25.86
N LEU A 154 9.91 -2.32 25.28
CA LEU A 154 10.13 -2.27 23.84
C LEU A 154 9.27 -3.30 23.12
N ASN A 155 9.29 -4.55 23.56
CA ASN A 155 8.47 -5.63 23.01
C ASN A 155 6.97 -5.32 23.12
N GLN A 156 6.52 -4.74 24.24
CA GLN A 156 5.13 -4.31 24.41
C GLN A 156 4.75 -3.18 23.45
N LEU A 157 5.65 -2.24 23.16
CA LEU A 157 5.41 -1.16 22.21
C LEU A 157 5.17 -1.73 20.80
N PHE A 158 6.04 -2.64 20.34
CA PHE A 158 5.89 -3.29 19.04
C PHE A 158 4.67 -4.22 18.98
N ALA A 159 4.34 -4.92 20.07
CA ALA A 159 3.12 -5.73 20.15
C ALA A 159 1.83 -4.88 19.98
N LYS A 160 1.79 -3.68 20.56
CA LYS A 160 0.66 -2.73 20.35
C LYS A 160 0.55 -2.27 18.90
N VAL A 161 1.66 -2.16 18.17
CA VAL A 161 1.66 -1.82 16.74
C VAL A 161 1.16 -2.99 15.91
N ASP A 162 1.57 -4.22 16.23
CA ASP A 162 1.08 -5.45 15.60
C ASP A 162 -0.45 -5.59 15.73
N ASP A 163 -1.01 -5.29 16.90
CA ASP A 163 -2.46 -5.32 17.11
C ASP A 163 -3.21 -4.32 16.21
N ARG A 164 -2.60 -3.17 15.89
CA ARG A 164 -3.17 -2.18 14.95
C ARG A 164 -3.15 -2.65 13.49
N ARG A 165 -2.36 -3.68 13.14
CA ARG A 165 -2.33 -4.31 11.81
C ARG A 165 -3.44 -5.33 11.60
N ARG A 166 -4.12 -5.78 12.65
CA ARG A 166 -5.25 -6.72 12.53
C ARG A 166 -6.33 -6.12 11.63
N LYS A 167 -7.01 -6.98 10.85
CA LYS A 167 -8.14 -6.57 10.00
C LYS A 167 -9.15 -5.82 10.86
N ARG A 168 -9.47 -4.59 10.46
CA ARG A 168 -10.44 -3.75 11.16
C ARG A 168 -11.82 -4.03 10.63
N GLU A 169 -12.79 -4.03 11.53
CA GLU A 169 -14.20 -3.95 11.16
C GLU A 169 -14.52 -2.51 10.73
N VAL A 170 -15.27 -2.39 9.65
CA VAL A 170 -15.74 -1.10 9.16
C VAL A 170 -16.94 -0.71 10.00
N PRO A 171 -16.99 0.49 10.62
CA PRO A 171 -18.17 0.93 11.36
C PRO A 171 -19.45 0.93 10.53
N ASP A 172 -20.55 0.41 11.10
CA ASP A 172 -21.84 0.21 10.41
C ASP A 172 -22.44 1.47 9.76
N TYR A 173 -22.13 2.65 10.30
CA TYR A 173 -22.63 3.93 9.77
C TYR A 173 -21.88 4.38 8.50
N LEU A 174 -20.74 3.74 8.17
CA LEU A 174 -20.03 3.93 6.90
C LEU A 174 -20.46 2.92 5.84
N CYS A 175 -21.27 1.93 6.21
CA CYS A 175 -21.76 0.88 5.33
C CYS A 175 -23.15 1.21 4.76
N GLY A 176 -23.35 0.88 3.49
CA GLY A 176 -24.65 0.99 2.85
C GLY A 176 -25.67 0.04 3.47
N LYS A 177 -26.92 0.48 3.63
CA LYS A 177 -27.99 -0.35 4.22
C LYS A 177 -28.46 -1.51 3.33
N ILE A 178 -28.07 -1.51 2.05
CA ILE A 178 -28.43 -2.54 1.06
C ILE A 178 -27.20 -3.39 0.72
N SER A 179 -26.12 -2.75 0.27
CA SER A 179 -24.89 -3.46 -0.11
C SER A 179 -24.09 -4.03 1.06
N PHE A 180 -24.26 -3.51 2.29
CA PHE A 180 -23.41 -3.84 3.47
C PHE A 180 -21.90 -3.63 3.22
N GLU A 181 -21.54 -2.89 2.17
CA GLU A 181 -20.19 -2.48 1.82
C GLU A 181 -19.94 -1.03 2.23
N ILE A 182 -18.67 -0.62 2.28
CA ILE A 182 -18.29 0.78 2.45
C ILE A 182 -18.94 1.62 1.35
N LEU A 183 -19.70 2.65 1.76
CA LEU A 183 -20.31 3.62 0.86
C LEU A 183 -19.27 4.25 -0.08
N GLN A 184 -19.41 4.03 -1.38
CA GLN A 184 -18.53 4.63 -2.39
C GLN A 184 -19.07 5.99 -2.84
N GLU A 185 -20.36 6.05 -3.17
CA GLU A 185 -21.07 7.27 -3.57
C GLU A 185 -22.31 7.47 -2.68
N PRO A 186 -22.16 8.03 -1.46
CA PRO A 186 -23.26 8.16 -0.51
C PRO A 186 -24.32 9.16 -0.98
N VAL A 187 -25.58 8.72 -1.01
CA VAL A 187 -26.76 9.54 -1.33
C VAL A 187 -27.75 9.47 -0.18
N ILE A 188 -28.24 10.64 0.25
CA ILE A 188 -29.21 10.76 1.35
C ILE A 188 -30.62 10.87 0.77
N THR A 189 -31.52 10.02 1.24
CA THR A 189 -32.96 10.10 0.95
C THR A 189 -33.64 11.16 1.83
N PRO A 190 -34.81 11.71 1.43
CA PRO A 190 -35.57 12.64 2.28
C PRO A 190 -35.91 12.10 3.68
N SER A 191 -35.96 10.78 3.84
CA SER A 191 -36.13 10.09 5.13
C SER A 191 -34.89 10.16 6.03
N GLY A 192 -33.78 10.74 5.57
CA GLY A 192 -32.51 10.86 6.29
C GLY A 192 -31.61 9.61 6.23
N ILE A 193 -31.96 8.61 5.43
CA ILE A 193 -31.18 7.36 5.31
C ILE A 193 -30.19 7.49 4.16
N THR A 194 -28.92 7.12 4.41
CA THR A 194 -27.83 7.13 3.42
C THR A 194 -27.69 5.76 2.77
N TYR A 195 -27.62 5.74 1.44
CA TYR A 195 -27.38 4.54 0.61
C TYR A 195 -26.23 4.79 -0.34
N ASP A 196 -25.67 3.73 -0.93
CA ASP A 196 -24.75 3.86 -2.06
C ASP A 196 -25.59 4.15 -3.31
N LYS A 197 -25.13 5.05 -4.18
CA LYS A 197 -25.88 5.46 -5.38
C LYS A 197 -26.22 4.29 -6.31
N LYS A 198 -25.38 3.25 -6.33
CA LYS A 198 -25.58 2.03 -7.13
C LYS A 198 -26.75 1.16 -6.63
N ASP A 199 -27.16 1.34 -5.37
CA ASP A 199 -28.20 0.55 -4.71
C ASP A 199 -29.60 1.22 -4.81
N LEU A 200 -29.66 2.46 -5.31
CA LEU A 200 -30.87 3.28 -5.52
C LEU A 200 -31.30 3.26 -6.99
#